data_AF-A0A182PQQ9-F1
#
_entry.id   AF-A0A182PQQ9-F1
#
_cell.length_a   1.000
_cell.length_b   1.000
_cell.length_c   1.000
_cell.angle_alpha   90.00
_cell.angle_beta   90.00
_cell.angle_gamma   90.00
#
_symmetry.space_group_name_H-M   'P 1'
#
loop_
_entity.id
_entity.type
_entity.pdbx_description
1 polymer ?
#
loop_
_entity_poly.entity_id
_entity_poly.type
_entity_poly.pdbx_seq_one_letter_code
_entity_poly.pdbx_strand_id
1 'polypeptide(L)'
;MSWYYVQAKPLYAAGKGKLGTDESVFYKIMAHASFSQMEYVFEEYQKMTERTIEQALKAELNGDFYDALSAIVNRAEIDLQNIKDEFEQMFNKTLLRAVKSEPSGDYKHVLCLQQFRTIATKPRTAVVMLNMGGPQNTDQVHDYLHRIMTDRDMIQLPVQSKLGPWIAKRRTPEVQKKYGEIGGGSPILKWTNVQGELMCKQLDKLSPETAPHKHYVAFRYVNPLTEDTFREVERDQPERVVLFSQYPQYSCATSGSSFNAIFTHFKENPLNGPLQKARWSVIDRWGTHPLLAKTFADNIRKELDKFPAEKRKDVVLLFSAHSLPLRAVSRGDAYPSEVGATVQNVMQELGWSQPYCLVWQSKVGPLPWLEPFTEDAIKGYVKQGKKNFILVPIAFVNEHIETLHELDIEYCQELAHEVGAEKIGRAAAPNDHPLFIEALTDVVRHHLSNGSTVGPKFLLRCPACVNQKCGVSKQWFKELCN
;
A
#
# COMPACT_ATOMS: atom_id res chain seq x y z
N MET A 1 17.68 -22.83 -5.09
CA MET A 1 17.66 -22.35 -6.50
C MET A 1 16.22 -21.98 -6.83
N SER A 2 15.96 -20.78 -7.36
CA SER A 2 14.61 -20.36 -7.75
C SER A 2 14.13 -21.13 -8.98
N TRP A 3 12.81 -21.28 -9.15
CA TRP A 3 12.24 -21.90 -10.36
C TRP A 3 12.68 -21.13 -11.63
N TYR A 4 12.79 -19.81 -11.54
CA TYR A 4 13.26 -18.94 -12.62
C TYR A 4 14.72 -19.21 -13.02
N TYR A 5 15.61 -19.42 -12.04
CA TYR A 5 16.99 -19.84 -12.30
C TYR A 5 17.06 -21.19 -13.04
N VAL A 6 16.16 -22.11 -12.70
CA VAL A 6 16.05 -23.42 -13.36
C VAL A 6 15.56 -23.29 -14.81
N GLN A 7 14.78 -22.27 -15.15
CA GLN A 7 14.32 -21.99 -16.51
C GLN A 7 15.30 -21.12 -17.33
N ALA A 8 16.02 -20.19 -16.70
CA ALA A 8 17.03 -19.35 -17.36
C ALA A 8 18.28 -20.13 -17.76
N LYS A 9 18.66 -21.15 -16.99
CA LYS A 9 19.83 -22.00 -17.26
C LYS A 9 19.75 -22.75 -18.61
N PRO A 10 18.62 -23.38 -18.99
CA PRO A 10 18.40 -23.92 -20.33
C PRO A 10 18.55 -22.90 -21.45
N LEU A 11 18.08 -21.65 -21.29
CA LEU A 11 18.25 -20.60 -22.31
C LEU A 11 19.73 -20.29 -22.55
N TYR A 12 20.50 -20.14 -21.48
CA TYR A 12 21.95 -19.95 -21.59
C TYR A 12 22.61 -21.15 -22.31
N ALA A 13 22.29 -22.38 -21.90
CA ALA A 13 22.88 -23.58 -22.49
C ALA A 13 22.46 -23.81 -23.96
N ALA A 14 21.28 -23.34 -24.35
CA ALA A 14 20.73 -23.47 -25.70
C ALA A 14 21.25 -22.39 -26.66
N GLY A 15 21.73 -21.26 -26.15
CA GLY A 15 22.33 -20.18 -26.94
C GLY A 15 23.81 -20.00 -26.62
N LYS A 16 24.14 -18.91 -25.91
CA LYS A 16 25.49 -18.48 -25.50
C LYS A 16 26.43 -19.58 -24.97
N GLY A 17 25.91 -20.65 -24.36
CA GLY A 17 26.67 -21.77 -23.82
C GLY A 17 27.20 -22.78 -24.85
N LYS A 18 26.88 -22.63 -26.14
CA LYS A 18 27.32 -23.52 -27.23
C LYS A 18 27.51 -22.77 -28.56
N LEU A 19 28.03 -23.49 -29.57
CA LEU A 19 28.20 -22.96 -30.93
C LEU A 19 26.96 -23.30 -31.77
N GLY A 20 26.25 -22.27 -32.24
CA GLY A 20 24.91 -22.38 -32.85
C GLY A 20 23.79 -22.46 -31.81
N THR A 21 22.53 -22.19 -32.19
CA THR A 21 21.41 -22.02 -31.26
C THR A 21 20.43 -23.19 -31.31
N ASP A 22 20.01 -23.73 -30.16
CA ASP A 22 18.86 -24.65 -30.07
C ASP A 22 17.59 -23.84 -29.89
N GLU A 23 17.04 -23.41 -31.03
CA GLU A 23 15.82 -22.63 -31.12
C GLU A 23 14.63 -23.32 -30.43
N SER A 24 14.68 -24.64 -30.24
CA SER A 24 13.59 -25.40 -29.64
C SER A 24 13.39 -25.16 -28.15
N VAL A 25 14.45 -24.74 -27.47
CA VAL A 25 14.41 -24.40 -26.05
C VAL A 25 13.82 -23.01 -25.86
N PHE A 26 14.15 -22.07 -26.75
CA PHE A 26 13.61 -20.71 -26.73
C PHE A 26 12.09 -20.71 -26.92
N TYR A 27 11.55 -21.39 -27.94
CA TYR A 27 10.10 -21.40 -28.14
C TYR A 27 9.37 -22.21 -27.05
N LYS A 28 9.94 -23.29 -26.50
CA LYS A 28 9.28 -24.06 -25.42
C LYS A 28 9.06 -23.21 -24.19
N ILE A 29 10.05 -22.39 -23.81
CA ILE A 29 9.92 -21.51 -22.66
C ILE A 29 8.97 -20.35 -22.98
N MET A 30 9.14 -19.70 -24.13
CA MET A 30 8.33 -18.55 -24.54
C MET A 30 6.86 -18.88 -24.86
N ALA A 31 6.56 -20.11 -25.29
CA ALA A 31 5.19 -20.53 -25.60
C ALA A 31 4.41 -21.06 -24.39
N HIS A 32 5.09 -21.44 -23.29
CA HIS A 32 4.44 -22.05 -22.13
C HIS A 32 4.47 -21.20 -20.85
N ALA A 33 5.39 -20.24 -20.73
CA ALA A 33 5.44 -19.33 -19.60
C ALA A 33 4.45 -18.16 -19.76
N SER A 34 3.86 -17.70 -18.65
CA SER A 34 3.10 -16.45 -18.63
C SER A 34 4.02 -15.23 -18.81
N PHE A 35 3.49 -14.08 -19.20
CA PHE A 35 4.29 -12.86 -19.37
C PHE A 35 5.06 -12.46 -18.09
N SER A 36 4.41 -12.49 -16.92
CA SER A 36 5.09 -12.22 -15.65
C SER A 36 6.16 -13.28 -15.31
N GLN A 37 5.95 -14.54 -15.71
CA GLN A 37 6.98 -15.57 -15.54
C GLN A 37 8.16 -15.33 -16.49
N MET A 38 7.90 -14.87 -17.72
CA MET A 38 8.94 -14.51 -18.67
C MET A 38 9.77 -13.32 -18.18
N GLU A 39 9.15 -12.28 -17.64
CA GLU A 39 9.85 -11.12 -17.05
C GLU A 39 10.87 -11.56 -15.98
N TYR A 40 10.46 -12.38 -15.01
CA TYR A 40 11.38 -12.92 -14.00
C TYR A 40 12.45 -13.85 -14.58
N VAL A 41 12.13 -14.63 -15.61
CA VAL A 41 13.13 -15.48 -16.30
C VAL A 41 14.13 -14.62 -17.07
N PHE A 42 13.71 -13.50 -17.67
CA PHE A 42 14.56 -12.58 -18.41
C PHE A 42 15.46 -11.78 -17.48
N GLU A 43 14.95 -11.32 -16.34
CA GLU A 43 15.77 -10.72 -15.29
C GLU A 43 16.87 -11.68 -14.79
N GLU A 44 16.50 -12.94 -14.51
CA GLU A 44 17.48 -13.94 -14.08
C GLU A 44 18.47 -14.28 -15.20
N TYR A 45 18.02 -14.37 -16.46
CA TYR A 45 18.89 -14.55 -17.61
C TYR A 45 19.89 -13.39 -17.78
N GLN A 46 19.45 -12.16 -17.58
CA GLN A 46 20.31 -10.97 -17.65
C GLN A 46 21.33 -10.96 -16.51
N LYS A 47 20.92 -11.30 -15.28
CA LYS A 47 21.85 -11.46 -14.14
C LYS A 47 22.90 -12.54 -14.40
N MET A 48 22.51 -13.63 -15.07
CA MET A 48 23.41 -14.76 -15.36
C MET A 48 24.37 -14.49 -16.52
N THR A 49 23.95 -13.72 -17.53
CA THR A 49 24.68 -13.62 -18.80
C THR A 49 25.20 -12.23 -19.13
N GLU A 50 24.84 -11.22 -18.32
CA GLU A 50 25.09 -9.79 -18.55
C GLU A 50 24.54 -9.26 -19.89
N ARG A 51 23.63 -10.01 -20.53
CA ARG A 51 22.94 -9.63 -21.76
C ARG A 51 21.45 -9.79 -21.58
N THR A 52 20.69 -8.87 -22.16
CA THR A 52 19.22 -9.01 -22.18
C THR A 52 18.80 -10.13 -23.12
N ILE A 53 17.56 -10.60 -22.98
CA ILE A 53 17.08 -11.69 -23.85
C ILE A 53 16.87 -11.17 -25.29
N GLU A 54 16.52 -9.89 -25.49
CA GLU A 54 16.42 -9.24 -26.81
C GLU A 54 17.78 -9.22 -27.51
N GLN A 55 18.84 -8.89 -26.77
CA GLN A 55 20.21 -8.90 -27.27
C GLN A 55 20.65 -10.31 -27.67
N ALA A 56 20.22 -11.33 -26.92
CA ALA A 56 20.48 -12.72 -27.24
C ALA A 56 19.72 -13.15 -28.52
N LEU A 57 18.42 -12.88 -28.61
CA LEU A 57 17.62 -13.21 -29.79
C LEU A 57 18.16 -12.53 -31.06
N LYS A 58 18.56 -11.26 -30.97
CA LYS A 58 19.11 -10.50 -32.11
C LYS A 58 20.46 -11.02 -32.58
N ALA A 59 21.25 -11.60 -31.68
CA ALA A 59 22.55 -12.17 -32.01
C ALA A 59 22.44 -13.59 -32.59
N GLU A 60 21.38 -14.31 -32.22
CA GLU A 60 21.28 -15.75 -32.44
C GLU A 60 20.24 -16.17 -33.49
N LEU A 61 19.24 -15.32 -33.77
CA LEU A 61 18.14 -15.62 -34.69
C LEU A 61 18.07 -14.60 -35.83
N ASN A 62 17.44 -14.98 -36.94
CA ASN A 62 17.17 -14.09 -38.07
C ASN A 62 15.82 -14.41 -38.76
N GLY A 63 15.39 -13.51 -39.66
CA GLY A 63 14.17 -13.65 -40.45
C GLY A 63 12.87 -13.68 -39.63
N ASP A 64 11.81 -14.26 -40.20
CA ASP A 64 10.46 -14.29 -39.63
C ASP A 64 10.40 -14.91 -38.22
N PHE A 65 11.35 -15.78 -37.89
CA PHE A 65 11.44 -16.43 -36.58
C PHE A 65 11.97 -15.50 -35.49
N TYR A 66 12.99 -14.68 -35.83
CA TYR A 66 13.43 -13.59 -34.95
C TYR A 66 12.29 -12.60 -34.71
N ASP A 67 11.55 -12.22 -35.76
CA ASP A 67 10.45 -11.25 -35.63
C ASP A 67 9.32 -11.79 -34.74
N ALA A 68 8.99 -13.08 -34.85
CA ALA A 68 7.97 -13.72 -34.02
C ALA A 68 8.37 -13.80 -32.54
N LEU A 69 9.60 -14.21 -32.22
CA LEU A 69 10.04 -14.30 -30.81
C LEU A 69 10.32 -12.92 -30.21
N SER A 70 10.86 -11.99 -31.01
CA SER A 70 11.03 -10.59 -30.61
C SER A 70 9.68 -9.94 -30.29
N ALA A 71 8.61 -10.23 -31.04
CA ALA A 71 7.27 -9.73 -30.73
C ALA A 71 6.72 -10.28 -29.40
N ILE A 72 7.04 -11.51 -29.01
CA ILE A 72 6.66 -12.10 -27.72
C ILE A 72 7.44 -11.46 -26.57
N VAL A 73 8.75 -11.29 -26.76
CA VAL A 73 9.65 -10.68 -25.77
C VAL A 73 9.32 -9.21 -25.53
N ASN A 74 9.20 -8.39 -26.58
CA ASN A 74 8.81 -6.98 -26.46
C ASN A 74 7.43 -6.81 -25.79
N ARG A 75 6.55 -7.80 -25.91
CA ARG A 75 5.22 -7.82 -25.30
C ARG A 75 5.21 -8.31 -23.85
N ALA A 76 6.23 -9.09 -23.46
CA ALA A 76 6.49 -9.42 -22.06
C ALA A 76 7.11 -8.24 -21.31
N GLU A 77 7.93 -7.44 -22.00
CA GLU A 77 8.63 -6.28 -21.43
C GLU A 77 7.83 -4.96 -21.46
N ILE A 78 6.87 -4.81 -22.39
CA ILE A 78 6.03 -3.61 -22.49
C ILE A 78 4.58 -3.98 -22.18
N ASP A 79 3.92 -3.17 -21.34
CA ASP A 79 2.47 -3.20 -21.08
C ASP A 79 1.69 -3.08 -22.39
N LEU A 80 1.48 -4.21 -23.06
CA LEU A 80 0.71 -4.30 -24.29
C LEU A 80 -0.72 -3.79 -24.09
N GLN A 81 -1.21 -3.81 -22.86
CA GLN A 81 -2.48 -3.19 -22.54
C GLN A 81 -2.45 -1.67 -22.75
N ASN A 82 -1.41 -0.98 -22.28
CA ASN A 82 -1.23 0.46 -22.53
C ASN A 82 -1.10 0.76 -24.04
N ILE A 83 -0.39 -0.10 -24.79
CA ILE A 83 -0.29 0.03 -26.26
C ILE A 83 -1.66 -0.17 -26.95
N LYS A 84 -2.45 -1.14 -26.50
CA LYS A 84 -3.81 -1.37 -27.04
C LYS A 84 -4.70 -0.15 -26.79
N ASP A 85 -4.60 0.42 -25.60
CA ASP A 85 -5.42 1.54 -25.16
C ASP A 85 -5.05 2.83 -25.94
N GLU A 86 -3.75 3.13 -26.08
CA GLU A 86 -3.26 4.23 -26.93
C GLU A 86 -3.64 4.03 -28.40
N PHE A 87 -3.49 2.81 -28.94
CA PHE A 87 -3.88 2.50 -30.31
C PHE A 87 -5.38 2.70 -30.56
N GLU A 88 -6.23 2.28 -29.62
CA GLU A 88 -7.67 2.47 -29.75
C GLU A 88 -8.08 3.95 -29.65
N GLN A 89 -7.42 4.73 -28.78
CA GLN A 89 -7.60 6.18 -28.73
C GLN A 89 -7.16 6.88 -30.02
N MET A 90 -6.02 6.50 -30.59
CA MET A 90 -5.47 7.11 -31.79
C MET A 90 -6.27 6.79 -33.06
N PHE A 91 -6.81 5.57 -33.16
CA PHE A 91 -7.36 5.05 -34.42
C PHE A 91 -8.85 4.70 -34.37
N ASN A 92 -9.51 4.88 -33.23
CA ASN A 92 -10.93 4.56 -33.01
C ASN A 92 -11.32 3.14 -33.49
N LYS A 93 -10.35 2.22 -33.43
CA LYS A 93 -10.48 0.80 -33.74
C LYS A 93 -9.52 0.02 -32.83
N THR A 94 -9.98 -1.11 -32.28
CA THR A 94 -9.11 -1.94 -31.43
C THR A 94 -7.91 -2.46 -32.22
N LEU A 95 -6.75 -2.59 -31.56
CA LEU A 95 -5.56 -3.20 -32.14
C LEU A 95 -5.85 -4.61 -32.67
N LEU A 96 -6.73 -5.37 -31.99
CA LEU A 96 -7.20 -6.67 -32.45
C LEU A 96 -7.97 -6.59 -33.78
N ARG A 97 -8.82 -5.57 -33.97
CA ARG A 97 -9.58 -5.39 -35.20
C ARG A 97 -8.68 -5.01 -36.36
N ALA A 98 -7.67 -4.17 -36.13
CA ALA A 98 -6.64 -3.83 -37.12
C ALA A 98 -5.81 -5.06 -37.53
N VAL A 99 -5.35 -5.85 -36.55
CA VAL A 99 -4.61 -7.11 -36.77
C VAL A 99 -5.47 -8.19 -37.44
N LYS A 100 -6.79 -8.11 -37.34
CA LYS A 100 -7.69 -9.01 -38.10
C LYS A 100 -7.94 -8.55 -39.54
N SER A 101 -7.73 -7.28 -39.87
CA SER A 101 -8.03 -6.72 -41.19
C SER A 101 -6.82 -6.59 -42.11
N GLU A 102 -5.60 -6.48 -41.56
CA GLU A 102 -4.42 -6.09 -42.34
C GLU A 102 -3.46 -7.25 -42.70
N PRO A 103 -3.03 -8.12 -41.76
CA PRO A 103 -2.20 -9.28 -42.11
C PRO A 103 -3.01 -10.47 -42.64
N SER A 104 -2.36 -11.34 -43.42
CA SER A 104 -2.92 -12.57 -43.99
C SER A 104 -2.02 -13.80 -43.69
N GLY A 105 -2.53 -15.01 -43.88
CA GLY A 105 -1.78 -16.26 -43.65
C GLY A 105 -1.55 -16.61 -42.17
N ASP A 106 -0.60 -17.51 -41.91
CA ASP A 106 -0.32 -18.07 -40.58
C ASP A 106 0.10 -17.00 -39.55
N TYR A 107 0.68 -15.90 -40.02
CA TYR A 107 1.05 -14.73 -39.20
C TYR A 107 -0.16 -14.08 -38.51
N LYS A 108 -1.29 -13.98 -39.23
CA LYS A 108 -2.57 -13.51 -38.67
C LYS A 108 -3.09 -14.47 -37.61
N HIS A 109 -2.94 -15.77 -37.85
CA HIS A 109 -3.37 -16.81 -36.93
C HIS A 109 -2.56 -16.77 -35.63
N VAL A 110 -1.23 -16.64 -35.70
CA VAL A 110 -0.36 -16.54 -34.52
C VAL A 110 -0.66 -15.27 -33.70
N LEU A 111 -0.81 -14.11 -34.33
CA LEU A 111 -1.15 -12.86 -33.64
C LEU A 111 -2.55 -12.89 -32.98
N CYS A 112 -3.50 -13.64 -33.54
CA CYS A 112 -4.82 -13.87 -32.95
C CYS A 112 -4.79 -14.96 -31.86
N LEU A 113 -3.97 -16.00 -32.00
CA LEU A 113 -3.79 -17.11 -31.05
C LEU A 113 -3.03 -16.66 -29.79
N GLN A 114 -2.06 -15.74 -29.90
CA GLN A 114 -1.34 -15.19 -28.75
C GLN A 114 -2.17 -14.25 -27.85
N GLN A 115 -3.46 -14.04 -28.16
CA GLN A 115 -4.41 -13.38 -27.25
C GLN A 115 -5.21 -14.38 -26.38
N PHE A 116 -4.93 -15.69 -26.46
CA PHE A 116 -5.49 -16.66 -25.53
C PHE A 116 -4.85 -16.52 -24.14
N ARG A 117 -5.47 -15.64 -23.34
CA ARG A 117 -5.79 -15.85 -21.92
C ARG A 117 -4.73 -16.64 -21.13
N THR A 118 -3.85 -15.94 -20.41
CA THR A 118 -3.88 -16.21 -18.96
C THR A 118 -5.33 -15.93 -18.58
N ILE A 119 -6.10 -16.99 -18.31
CA ILE A 119 -7.33 -16.81 -17.55
C ILE A 119 -6.83 -16.39 -16.17
N ALA A 120 -6.48 -15.10 -16.02
CA ALA A 120 -6.57 -14.48 -14.72
C ALA A 120 -8.03 -14.72 -14.34
N THR A 121 -8.24 -15.70 -13.46
CA THR A 121 -9.56 -16.04 -12.98
C THR A 121 -10.14 -14.75 -12.45
N LYS A 122 -11.19 -14.26 -13.14
CA LYS A 122 -11.88 -13.04 -12.79
C LYS A 122 -12.09 -13.01 -11.27
N PRO A 123 -11.55 -12.01 -10.56
CA PRO A 123 -11.67 -11.97 -9.11
C PRO A 123 -13.16 -11.92 -8.76
N ARG A 124 -13.59 -12.79 -7.86
CA ARG A 124 -14.96 -12.73 -7.35
C ARG A 124 -15.09 -11.58 -6.37
N THR A 125 -14.07 -11.40 -5.52
CA THR A 125 -14.01 -10.35 -4.51
C THR A 125 -12.77 -9.49 -4.68
N ALA A 126 -12.97 -8.20 -4.91
CA ALA A 126 -11.92 -7.19 -4.84
C ALA A 126 -11.82 -6.62 -3.41
N VAL A 127 -10.61 -6.59 -2.85
CA VAL A 127 -10.32 -5.93 -1.58
C VAL A 127 -9.45 -4.70 -1.86
N VAL A 128 -10.07 -3.52 -1.84
CA VAL A 128 -9.40 -2.25 -2.15
C VAL A 128 -8.83 -1.67 -0.85
N MET A 129 -7.52 -1.76 -0.69
CA MET A 129 -6.75 -1.34 0.48
C MET A 129 -6.44 0.16 0.40
N LEU A 130 -7.04 0.95 1.30
CA LEU A 130 -6.96 2.40 1.29
C LEU A 130 -5.89 2.90 2.26
N ASN A 131 -4.97 3.73 1.78
CA ASN A 131 -3.97 4.41 2.62
C ASN A 131 -3.58 5.76 1.99
N MET A 132 -2.83 6.60 2.69
CA MET A 132 -2.30 7.84 2.12
C MET A 132 -1.25 7.56 1.04
N GLY A 133 -0.50 6.48 1.22
CA GLY A 133 0.65 6.14 0.41
C GLY A 133 1.89 6.97 0.77
N GLY A 134 2.97 6.75 0.03
CA GLY A 134 4.21 7.51 0.15
C GLY A 134 5.02 7.39 -1.14
N PRO A 135 5.87 8.40 -1.44
CA PRO A 135 6.65 8.44 -2.67
C PRO A 135 7.62 7.26 -2.71
N GLN A 136 7.64 6.50 -3.80
CA GLN A 136 8.51 5.34 -3.97
C GLN A 136 9.96 5.74 -4.21
N ASN A 137 10.18 6.96 -4.69
CA ASN A 137 11.47 7.55 -4.98
C ASN A 137 11.45 9.04 -4.59
N THR A 138 12.62 9.66 -4.44
CA THR A 138 12.73 11.05 -3.97
C THR A 138 12.18 12.07 -4.97
N ASP A 139 12.16 11.77 -6.26
CA ASP A 139 11.58 12.60 -7.32
C ASP A 139 10.06 12.78 -7.19
N GLN A 140 9.34 11.79 -6.67
CA GLN A 140 7.89 11.87 -6.42
C GLN A 140 7.49 12.73 -5.22
N VAL A 141 8.46 13.16 -4.38
CA VAL A 141 8.17 13.89 -3.13
C VAL A 141 7.41 15.19 -3.38
N HIS A 142 7.72 15.91 -4.46
CA HIS A 142 7.04 17.17 -4.77
C HIS A 142 5.54 16.96 -4.99
N ASP A 143 5.19 16.02 -5.86
CA ASP A 143 3.80 15.72 -6.22
C ASP A 143 3.03 15.16 -5.02
N TYR A 144 3.68 14.31 -4.23
CA TYR A 144 3.14 13.80 -2.97
C TYR A 144 2.74 14.94 -2.02
N LEU A 145 3.67 15.85 -1.74
CA LEU A 145 3.40 17.01 -0.88
C LEU A 145 2.38 17.96 -1.49
N HIS A 146 2.40 18.14 -2.82
CA HIS A 146 1.44 18.98 -3.52
C HIS A 146 0.01 18.47 -3.30
N ARG A 147 -0.23 17.15 -3.46
CA ARG A 147 -1.55 16.55 -3.22
C ARG A 147 -1.99 16.63 -1.76
N ILE A 148 -1.08 16.44 -0.80
CA ILE A 148 -1.38 16.62 0.64
C ILE A 148 -1.79 18.07 0.94
N MET A 149 -0.98 19.04 0.50
CA MET A 149 -1.16 20.44 0.86
C MET A 149 -2.38 21.08 0.18
N THR A 150 -2.90 20.47 -0.89
CA THR A 150 -4.09 20.90 -1.61
C THR A 150 -5.36 20.13 -1.19
N ASP A 151 -5.23 19.05 -0.42
CA ASP A 151 -6.36 18.29 0.11
C ASP A 151 -7.01 18.99 1.32
N ARG A 152 -8.22 19.52 1.12
CA ARG A 152 -8.99 20.22 2.16
C ARG A 152 -9.61 19.29 3.20
N ASP A 153 -9.65 17.98 2.95
CA ASP A 153 -10.09 16.99 3.95
C ASP A 153 -8.97 16.66 4.94
N MET A 154 -7.71 16.75 4.50
CA MET A 154 -6.52 16.53 5.32
C MET A 154 -6.11 17.78 6.10
N ILE A 155 -5.88 18.90 5.39
CA ILE A 155 -5.44 20.16 6.01
C ILE A 155 -6.27 21.34 5.48
N GLN A 156 -6.63 22.26 6.36
CA GLN A 156 -7.39 23.46 5.99
C GLN A 156 -6.51 24.70 6.10
N LEU A 157 -6.10 25.24 4.95
CA LEU A 157 -5.23 26.41 4.86
C LEU A 157 -5.99 27.62 4.26
N PRO A 158 -5.65 28.85 4.65
CA PRO A 158 -6.13 30.05 3.97
C PRO A 158 -5.59 30.08 2.54
N VAL A 159 -6.44 30.39 1.56
CA VAL A 159 -6.09 30.47 0.13
C VAL A 159 -5.31 29.22 -0.35
N GLN A 160 -5.77 28.03 0.05
CA GLN A 160 -5.08 26.75 -0.10
C GLN A 160 -4.65 26.42 -1.53
N SER A 161 -5.37 26.88 -2.55
CA SER A 161 -5.00 26.71 -3.96
C SER A 161 -3.69 27.41 -4.34
N LYS A 162 -3.27 28.43 -3.59
CA LYS A 162 -1.98 29.13 -3.77
C LYS A 162 -0.97 28.74 -2.70
N LEU A 163 -1.42 28.72 -1.44
CA LEU A 163 -0.53 28.43 -0.31
C LEU A 163 -0.08 26.97 -0.28
N GLY A 164 -0.95 26.03 -0.66
CA GLY A 164 -0.64 24.60 -0.68
C GLY A 164 0.53 24.27 -1.61
N PRO A 165 0.48 24.63 -2.91
CA PRO A 165 1.58 24.41 -3.84
C PRO A 165 2.89 25.09 -3.43
N TRP A 166 2.81 26.30 -2.86
CA TRP A 166 3.99 26.99 -2.35
C TRP A 166 4.64 26.27 -1.16
N ILE A 167 3.84 25.80 -0.19
CA ILE A 167 4.33 25.01 0.95
C ILE A 167 4.95 23.70 0.45
N ALA A 168 4.29 23.01 -0.48
CA ALA A 168 4.80 21.78 -1.08
C ALA A 168 6.19 22.00 -1.69
N LYS A 169 6.32 23.01 -2.55
CA LYS A 169 7.61 23.38 -3.18
C LYS A 169 8.68 23.71 -2.13
N ARG A 170 8.33 24.50 -1.11
CA ARG A 170 9.27 24.90 -0.04
C ARG A 170 9.75 23.72 0.80
N ARG A 171 8.86 22.76 1.11
CA ARG A 171 9.18 21.59 1.95
C ARG A 171 9.82 20.43 1.18
N THR A 172 9.70 20.41 -0.15
CA THR A 172 10.19 19.31 -0.99
C THR A 172 11.65 18.96 -0.71
N PRO A 173 12.62 19.89 -0.69
CA PRO A 173 14.03 19.53 -0.52
C PRO A 173 14.33 18.89 0.84
N GLU A 174 13.71 19.38 1.91
CA GLU A 174 13.84 18.83 3.25
C GLU A 174 13.28 17.40 3.32
N VAL A 175 12.09 17.18 2.78
CA VAL A 175 11.45 15.86 2.78
C VAL A 175 12.19 14.86 1.86
N GLN A 176 12.75 15.32 0.74
CA GLN A 176 13.61 14.51 -0.12
C GLN A 176 14.86 14.04 0.61
N LYS A 177 15.49 14.91 1.41
CA LYS A 177 16.63 14.55 2.24
C LYS A 177 16.26 13.44 3.22
N LYS A 178 15.15 13.59 3.95
CA LYS A 178 14.66 12.57 4.89
C LYS A 178 14.38 11.23 4.22
N TYR A 179 13.76 11.23 3.03
CA TYR A 179 13.58 10.01 2.25
C TYR A 179 14.92 9.41 1.79
N GLY A 180 15.90 10.24 1.43
CA GLY A 180 17.26 9.81 1.11
C GLY A 180 17.95 9.09 2.28
N GLU A 181 17.78 9.59 3.49
CA GLU A 181 18.36 9.02 4.72
C GLU A 181 17.78 7.65 5.09
N ILE A 182 16.57 7.30 4.61
CA ILE A 182 15.92 6.00 4.85
C ILE A 182 15.97 5.05 3.65
N GLY A 183 16.80 5.33 2.64
CA GLY A 183 17.01 4.45 1.48
C GLY A 183 16.35 4.91 0.17
N GLY A 184 15.88 6.15 0.09
CA GLY A 184 15.48 6.82 -1.15
C GLY A 184 13.98 6.84 -1.45
N GLY A 185 13.13 6.25 -0.60
CA GLY A 185 11.69 6.21 -0.82
C GLY A 185 10.91 5.51 0.30
N SER A 186 9.59 5.60 0.25
CA SER A 186 8.68 4.95 1.19
C SER A 186 8.48 3.48 0.82
N PRO A 187 8.65 2.53 1.77
CA PRO A 187 8.39 1.11 1.52
C PRO A 187 6.89 0.75 1.59
N ILE A 188 6.00 1.72 1.80
CA ILE A 188 4.58 1.47 2.06
C ILE A 188 3.87 0.72 0.93
N LEU A 189 4.17 1.00 -0.34
CA LEU A 189 3.55 0.27 -1.46
C LEU A 189 3.95 -1.21 -1.44
N LYS A 190 5.25 -1.47 -1.28
CA LYS A 190 5.80 -2.82 -1.18
C LYS A 190 5.11 -3.59 -0.06
N TRP A 191 5.03 -3.01 1.14
CA TRP A 191 4.40 -3.69 2.27
C TRP A 191 2.90 -3.88 2.09
N THR A 192 2.19 -2.92 1.53
CA THR A 192 0.74 -3.04 1.27
C THR A 192 0.46 -4.16 0.27
N ASN A 193 1.26 -4.29 -0.80
CA ASN A 193 1.13 -5.39 -1.76
C ASN A 193 1.43 -6.74 -1.12
N VAL A 194 2.52 -6.86 -0.35
CA VAL A 194 2.86 -8.10 0.38
C VAL A 194 1.72 -8.50 1.32
N GLN A 195 1.19 -7.54 2.08
CA GLN A 195 0.06 -7.77 2.99
C GLN A 195 -1.18 -8.22 2.23
N GLY A 196 -1.53 -7.53 1.15
CA GLY A 196 -2.68 -7.86 0.30
C GLY A 196 -2.57 -9.24 -0.34
N GLU A 197 -1.40 -9.61 -0.86
CA GLU A 197 -1.16 -10.94 -1.42
C GLU A 197 -1.31 -12.05 -0.39
N LEU A 198 -0.69 -11.89 0.79
CA LEU A 198 -0.74 -12.90 1.84
C LEU A 198 -2.16 -13.03 2.41
N MET A 199 -2.85 -11.91 2.60
CA MET A 199 -4.25 -11.87 3.02
C MET A 199 -5.15 -12.59 2.01
N CYS A 200 -5.07 -12.25 0.71
CA CYS A 200 -5.88 -12.91 -0.33
C CYS A 200 -5.61 -14.42 -0.41
N LYS A 201 -4.34 -14.84 -0.31
CA LYS A 201 -3.97 -16.27 -0.26
C LYS A 201 -4.58 -17.01 0.94
N GLN A 202 -4.72 -16.34 2.09
CA GLN A 202 -5.39 -16.93 3.26
C GLN A 202 -6.92 -16.91 3.10
N LEU A 203 -7.50 -15.81 2.59
CA LEU A 203 -8.94 -15.68 2.32
C LEU A 203 -9.42 -16.73 1.32
N ASP A 204 -8.67 -17.02 0.25
CA ASP A 204 -9.03 -18.05 -0.72
C ASP A 204 -9.15 -19.46 -0.09
N LYS A 205 -8.42 -19.71 0.99
CA LYS A 205 -8.50 -20.98 1.74
C LYS A 205 -9.64 -20.97 2.77
N LEU A 206 -9.85 -19.84 3.44
CA LEU A 206 -10.79 -19.72 4.56
C LEU A 206 -12.22 -19.36 4.15
N SER A 207 -12.39 -18.73 2.99
CA SER A 207 -13.66 -18.30 2.40
C SER A 207 -13.72 -18.65 0.90
N PRO A 208 -13.65 -19.94 0.53
CA PRO A 208 -13.68 -20.37 -0.87
C PRO A 208 -14.94 -19.91 -1.63
N GLU A 209 -16.04 -19.63 -0.93
CA GLU A 209 -17.29 -19.12 -1.48
C GLU A 209 -17.18 -17.69 -2.05
N THR A 210 -16.24 -16.87 -1.55
CA THR A 210 -15.97 -15.52 -2.06
C THR A 210 -14.68 -15.42 -2.87
N ALA A 211 -13.96 -16.54 -3.03
CA ALA A 211 -12.78 -16.67 -3.87
C ALA A 211 -13.11 -16.65 -5.37
N PRO A 212 -12.16 -16.29 -6.26
CA PRO A 212 -10.82 -15.78 -5.94
C PRO A 212 -10.85 -14.34 -5.42
N HIS A 213 -10.06 -14.07 -4.38
CA HIS A 213 -9.86 -12.73 -3.83
C HIS A 213 -8.66 -12.05 -4.51
N LYS A 214 -8.80 -10.77 -4.85
CA LYS A 214 -7.68 -9.94 -5.32
C LYS A 214 -7.63 -8.65 -4.53
N HIS A 215 -6.44 -8.29 -4.06
CA HIS A 215 -6.21 -6.99 -3.42
C HIS A 215 -5.90 -5.94 -4.48
N TYR A 216 -6.25 -4.70 -4.18
CA TYR A 216 -5.92 -3.52 -4.96
C TYR A 216 -5.45 -2.44 -3.99
N VAL A 217 -4.39 -1.72 -4.32
CA VAL A 217 -3.92 -0.61 -3.50
C VAL A 217 -4.49 0.68 -4.07
N ALA A 218 -5.20 1.46 -3.26
CA ALA A 218 -5.65 2.80 -3.63
C ALA A 218 -5.05 3.81 -2.66
N PHE A 219 -4.03 4.52 -3.11
CA PHE A 219 -3.38 5.57 -2.35
C PHE A 219 -4.00 6.94 -2.62
N ARG A 220 -3.95 7.79 -1.59
CA ARG A 220 -4.58 9.12 -1.64
C ARG A 220 -3.70 10.17 -2.32
N TYR A 221 -2.37 10.04 -2.23
CA TYR A 221 -1.42 11.11 -2.62
C TYR A 221 -0.30 10.66 -3.57
N VAL A 222 -0.17 9.36 -3.86
CA VAL A 222 0.80 8.79 -4.79
C VAL A 222 0.17 7.64 -5.57
N ASN A 223 0.81 7.23 -6.66
CA ASN A 223 0.35 6.07 -7.43
C ASN A 223 0.55 4.76 -6.65
N PRO A 224 -0.35 3.78 -6.79
CA PRO A 224 -1.62 3.83 -7.55
C PRO A 224 -2.68 4.72 -6.89
N LEU A 225 -3.16 5.75 -7.61
CA LEU A 225 -4.17 6.66 -7.08
C LEU A 225 -5.56 6.00 -7.07
N THR A 226 -6.50 6.61 -6.35
CA THR A 226 -7.88 6.11 -6.24
C THR A 226 -8.51 5.90 -7.62
N GLU A 227 -8.34 6.87 -8.52
CA GLU A 227 -8.91 6.86 -9.87
C GLU A 227 -8.32 5.73 -10.73
N ASP A 228 -7.00 5.56 -10.71
CA ASP A 228 -6.31 4.52 -11.47
C ASP A 228 -6.69 3.12 -10.96
N THR A 229 -6.81 2.99 -9.64
CA THR A 229 -7.21 1.74 -8.99
C THR A 229 -8.62 1.32 -9.40
N PHE A 230 -9.58 2.26 -9.44
CA PHE A 230 -10.94 1.90 -9.83
C PHE A 230 -11.10 1.59 -11.32
N ARG A 231 -10.23 2.13 -12.20
CA ARG A 231 -10.15 1.64 -13.59
C ARG A 231 -9.73 0.17 -13.64
N GLU A 232 -8.77 -0.23 -12.79
CA GLU A 232 -8.35 -1.63 -12.70
C GLU A 232 -9.47 -2.53 -12.15
N VAL A 233 -10.14 -2.09 -11.08
CA VAL A 233 -11.28 -2.81 -10.48
C VAL A 233 -12.42 -2.94 -11.47
N GLU A 234 -12.74 -1.88 -12.22
CA GLU A 234 -13.79 -1.89 -13.25
C GLU A 234 -13.45 -2.86 -14.38
N ARG A 235 -12.19 -2.90 -14.82
CA ARG A 235 -11.71 -3.86 -15.83
C ARG A 235 -11.87 -5.30 -15.37
N ASP A 236 -11.55 -5.57 -14.11
CA ASP A 236 -11.60 -6.92 -13.53
C ASP A 236 -13.05 -7.35 -13.15
N GLN A 237 -13.98 -6.40 -13.08
CA GLN A 237 -15.43 -6.59 -12.93
C GLN A 237 -15.86 -7.51 -11.77
N PRO A 238 -15.33 -7.35 -10.55
CA PRO A 238 -15.63 -8.28 -9.46
C PRO A 238 -17.13 -8.31 -9.11
N GLU A 239 -17.59 -9.44 -8.56
CA GLU A 239 -18.97 -9.54 -8.03
C GLU A 239 -19.14 -8.77 -6.73
N ARG A 240 -18.03 -8.55 -6.00
CA ARG A 240 -18.00 -7.87 -4.71
C ARG A 240 -16.78 -6.95 -4.60
N VAL A 241 -16.99 -5.76 -4.04
CA VAL A 241 -15.91 -4.81 -3.72
C VAL A 241 -15.95 -4.48 -2.23
N VAL A 242 -14.84 -4.73 -1.53
CA VAL A 242 -14.63 -4.39 -0.12
C VAL A 242 -13.65 -3.22 -0.07
N LEU A 243 -14.11 -2.07 0.40
CA LEU A 243 -13.27 -0.90 0.65
C LEU A 243 -12.69 -1.03 2.05
N PHE A 244 -11.38 -1.30 2.14
CA PHE A 244 -10.72 -1.64 3.39
C PHE A 244 -9.68 -0.58 3.76
N SER A 245 -10.03 0.27 4.73
CA SER A 245 -9.09 1.21 5.31
C SER A 245 -7.92 0.49 5.96
N GLN A 246 -6.69 0.84 5.58
CA GLN A 246 -5.47 0.33 6.22
C GLN A 246 -5.10 1.11 7.49
N TYR A 247 -5.90 2.11 7.86
CA TYR A 247 -5.82 2.75 9.17
C TYR A 247 -6.70 1.98 10.16
N PRO A 248 -6.14 1.33 11.19
CA PRO A 248 -6.96 0.66 12.18
C PRO A 248 -7.87 1.66 12.93
N GLN A 249 -7.36 2.86 13.20
CA GLN A 249 -8.10 3.93 13.87
C GLN A 249 -8.61 4.96 12.86
N TYR A 250 -9.91 5.25 12.89
CA TYR A 250 -10.52 6.19 11.95
C TYR A 250 -10.21 7.63 12.32
N SER A 251 -9.61 8.37 11.39
CA SER A 251 -9.63 9.84 11.38
C SER A 251 -10.37 10.39 10.16
N CYS A 252 -11.00 11.56 10.30
CA CYS A 252 -11.52 12.29 9.15
C CYS A 252 -10.41 12.71 8.18
N ALA A 253 -9.19 12.94 8.67
CA ALA A 253 -8.07 13.38 7.85
C ALA A 253 -7.44 12.22 7.03
N THR A 254 -7.60 10.97 7.47
CA THR A 254 -7.00 9.79 6.83
C THR A 254 -8.05 8.94 6.09
N SER A 255 -8.72 8.04 6.81
CA SER A 255 -9.81 7.20 6.30
C SER A 255 -10.90 8.05 5.68
N GLY A 256 -11.33 9.11 6.36
CA GLY A 256 -12.35 10.03 5.86
C GLY A 256 -12.00 10.71 4.54
N SER A 257 -10.74 11.16 4.37
CA SER A 257 -10.26 11.72 3.10
C SER A 257 -10.27 10.67 1.98
N SER A 258 -9.86 9.44 2.28
CA SER A 258 -9.86 8.33 1.31
C SER A 258 -11.27 8.02 0.83
N PHE A 259 -12.23 7.84 1.75
CA PHE A 259 -13.63 7.59 1.38
C PHE A 259 -14.26 8.77 0.64
N ASN A 260 -13.94 10.01 1.01
CA ASN A 260 -14.39 11.19 0.27
C ASN A 260 -13.80 11.27 -1.15
N ALA A 261 -12.56 10.81 -1.36
CA ALA A 261 -11.96 10.74 -2.69
C ALA A 261 -12.70 9.73 -3.57
N ILE A 262 -13.06 8.56 -3.02
CA ILE A 262 -13.89 7.56 -3.70
C ILE A 262 -15.26 8.15 -4.07
N PHE A 263 -15.93 8.82 -3.13
CA PHE A 263 -17.20 9.50 -3.40
C PHE A 263 -17.06 10.55 -4.50
N THR A 264 -16.02 11.40 -4.46
CA THR A 264 -15.78 12.41 -5.51
C THR A 264 -15.53 11.75 -6.86
N HIS A 265 -14.70 10.70 -6.91
CA HIS A 265 -14.42 9.96 -8.14
C HIS A 265 -15.70 9.44 -8.79
N PHE A 266 -16.57 8.76 -8.04
CA PHE A 266 -17.81 8.20 -8.57
C PHE A 266 -18.94 9.22 -8.76
N LYS A 267 -18.83 10.40 -8.16
CA LYS A 267 -19.69 11.54 -8.49
C LYS A 267 -19.36 12.11 -9.88
N GLU A 268 -18.08 12.15 -10.22
CA GLU A 268 -17.58 12.65 -11.51
C GLU A 268 -17.62 11.57 -12.60
N ASN A 269 -17.47 10.30 -12.22
CA ASN A 269 -17.50 9.13 -13.09
C ASN A 269 -18.53 8.12 -12.54
N PRO A 270 -19.83 8.31 -12.82
CA PRO A 270 -20.88 7.46 -12.26
C PRO A 270 -20.64 5.97 -12.50
N LEU A 271 -20.93 5.15 -11.50
CA LEU A 271 -20.85 3.69 -11.60
C LEU A 271 -21.74 3.18 -12.74
N ASN A 272 -21.13 2.49 -13.70
CA ASN A 272 -21.80 1.93 -14.86
C ASN A 272 -21.52 0.42 -14.98
N GLY A 273 -22.31 -0.26 -15.82
CA GLY A 273 -22.02 -1.63 -16.25
C GLY A 273 -22.02 -2.67 -15.11
N PRO A 274 -21.14 -3.69 -15.18
CA PRO A 274 -21.08 -4.75 -14.18
C PRO A 274 -20.75 -4.26 -12.77
N LEU A 275 -19.94 -3.20 -12.64
CA LEU A 275 -19.50 -2.69 -11.35
C LEU A 275 -20.64 -2.00 -10.57
N GLN A 276 -21.62 -1.43 -11.28
CA GLN A 276 -22.87 -0.93 -10.69
C GLN A 276 -23.68 -2.04 -10.00
N LYS A 277 -23.55 -3.30 -10.46
CA LYS A 277 -24.24 -4.47 -9.91
C LYS A 277 -23.41 -5.21 -8.86
N ALA A 278 -22.17 -4.80 -8.62
CA ALA A 278 -21.31 -5.42 -7.63
C ALA A 278 -21.84 -5.15 -6.22
N ARG A 279 -21.59 -6.08 -5.29
CA ARG A 279 -21.90 -5.88 -3.87
C ARG A 279 -20.79 -5.06 -3.22
N TRP A 280 -21.11 -3.84 -2.80
CA TRP A 280 -20.17 -2.95 -2.15
C TRP A 280 -20.26 -3.03 -0.63
N SER A 281 -19.12 -2.86 0.03
CA SER A 281 -19.07 -2.80 1.48
C SER A 281 -17.83 -2.08 1.98
N VAL A 282 -17.86 -1.61 3.23
CA VAL A 282 -16.85 -0.74 3.83
C VAL A 282 -16.36 -1.31 5.15
N ILE A 283 -15.04 -1.44 5.28
CA ILE A 283 -14.33 -1.66 6.53
C ILE A 283 -13.55 -0.36 6.82
N ASP A 284 -14.12 0.51 7.66
CA ASP A 284 -13.59 1.85 7.90
C ASP A 284 -12.68 1.95 9.13
N ARG A 285 -12.77 1.00 10.06
CA ARG A 285 -11.99 0.97 11.31
C ARG A 285 -11.91 -0.44 11.87
N TRP A 286 -10.84 -0.75 12.60
CA TRP A 286 -10.57 -2.09 13.15
C TRP A 286 -9.47 -2.09 14.24
N GLY A 287 -9.16 -0.94 14.85
CA GLY A 287 -8.07 -0.76 15.81
C GLY A 287 -8.16 -1.60 17.09
N THR A 288 -9.35 -2.10 17.43
CA THR A 288 -9.55 -2.99 18.58
C THR A 288 -9.45 -4.48 18.24
N HIS A 289 -9.06 -4.85 17.01
CA HIS A 289 -8.94 -6.25 16.61
C HIS A 289 -7.92 -7.01 17.48
N PRO A 290 -8.28 -8.16 18.10
CA PRO A 290 -7.39 -8.84 19.04
C PRO A 290 -6.03 -9.25 18.45
N LEU A 291 -5.99 -9.69 17.19
CA LEU A 291 -4.74 -10.07 16.52
C LEU A 291 -3.83 -8.87 16.21
N LEU A 292 -4.40 -7.66 16.07
CA LEU A 292 -3.62 -6.43 15.96
C LEU A 292 -2.90 -6.14 17.28
N ALA A 293 -3.63 -6.24 18.40
CA ALA A 293 -3.05 -6.05 19.73
C ALA A 293 -1.93 -7.06 20.02
N LYS A 294 -2.15 -8.34 19.68
CA LYS A 294 -1.14 -9.40 19.77
C LYS A 294 0.11 -9.13 18.93
N THR A 295 -0.06 -8.61 17.72
CA THR A 295 1.06 -8.21 16.87
C THR A 295 1.93 -7.14 17.54
N PHE A 296 1.31 -6.06 18.02
CA PHE A 296 2.05 -5.00 18.70
C PHE A 296 2.71 -5.51 19.98
N ALA A 297 2.01 -6.32 20.78
CA ALA A 297 2.57 -6.91 21.99
C ALA A 297 3.78 -7.79 21.70
N ASP A 298 3.73 -8.60 20.63
CA ASP A 298 4.87 -9.44 20.21
C ASP A 298 6.07 -8.59 19.75
N ASN A 299 5.84 -7.55 18.95
CA ASN A 299 6.89 -6.62 18.55
C ASN A 299 7.51 -5.86 19.74
N ILE A 300 6.69 -5.49 20.75
CA ILE A 300 7.18 -4.87 21.98
C ILE A 300 8.02 -5.85 22.80
N ARG A 301 7.59 -7.11 22.96
CA ARG A 301 8.37 -8.14 23.67
C ARG A 301 9.73 -8.38 23.00
N LYS A 302 9.76 -8.48 21.67
CA LYS A 302 10.99 -8.59 20.87
C LYS A 302 11.92 -7.39 21.07
N GLU A 303 11.38 -6.18 21.18
CA GLU A 303 12.19 -4.99 21.43
C GLU A 303 12.70 -4.92 22.87
N LEU A 304 11.87 -5.29 23.85
CA LEU A 304 12.27 -5.42 25.27
C LEU A 304 13.42 -6.41 25.43
N ASP A 305 13.47 -7.48 24.64
CA ASP A 305 14.55 -8.46 24.71
C ASP A 305 15.92 -7.88 24.32
N LYS A 306 15.95 -6.76 23.60
CA LYS A 306 17.18 -6.03 23.26
C LYS A 306 17.69 -5.16 24.42
N PHE A 307 16.95 -5.00 25.52
CA PHE A 307 17.40 -4.28 26.71
C PHE A 307 18.09 -5.24 27.69
N PRO A 308 19.11 -4.76 28.45
CA PRO A 308 19.72 -5.54 29.53
C PRO A 308 18.66 -6.01 30.54
N ALA A 309 18.74 -7.26 30.98
CA ALA A 309 17.70 -7.91 31.77
C ALA A 309 17.34 -7.13 33.05
N GLU A 310 18.34 -6.53 33.69
CA GLU A 310 18.22 -5.70 34.88
C GLU A 310 17.52 -4.36 34.64
N LYS A 311 17.53 -3.85 33.40
CA LYS A 311 16.89 -2.58 32.99
C LYS A 311 15.49 -2.79 32.40
N ARG A 312 15.14 -4.00 31.97
CA ARG A 312 13.88 -4.29 31.27
C ARG A 312 12.64 -3.84 32.04
N LYS A 313 12.62 -3.94 33.38
CA LYS A 313 11.47 -3.52 34.21
C LYS A 313 11.30 -2.00 34.33
N ASP A 314 12.34 -1.24 34.00
CA ASP A 314 12.34 0.22 34.09
C ASP A 314 12.03 0.89 32.74
N VAL A 315 11.81 0.09 31.69
CA VAL A 315 11.50 0.58 30.34
C VAL A 315 10.10 1.19 30.33
N VAL A 316 10.01 2.45 29.91
CA VAL A 316 8.71 3.13 29.69
C VAL A 316 8.29 2.95 28.24
N LEU A 317 7.08 2.44 28.01
CA LEU A 317 6.50 2.32 26.68
C LEU A 317 5.84 3.65 26.29
N LEU A 318 6.30 4.26 25.20
CA LEU A 318 5.68 5.45 24.62
C LEU A 318 4.96 5.05 23.33
N PHE A 319 3.65 4.88 23.42
CA PHE A 319 2.80 4.65 22.25
C PHE A 319 2.70 5.96 21.49
N SER A 320 3.44 6.06 20.39
CA SER A 320 3.52 7.26 19.56
C SER A 320 2.57 7.14 18.37
N ALA A 321 1.65 8.09 18.27
CA ALA A 321 0.70 8.21 17.17
C ALA A 321 0.83 9.60 16.53
N HIS A 322 0.54 9.74 15.24
CA HIS A 322 0.58 11.06 14.60
C HIS A 322 -0.45 11.99 15.26
N SER A 323 -0.04 13.22 15.60
CA SER A 323 -0.90 14.17 16.30
C SER A 323 -2.02 14.72 15.39
N LEU A 324 -3.02 15.37 15.99
CA LEU A 324 -4.06 16.11 15.28
C LEU A 324 -4.14 17.55 15.81
N PRO A 325 -4.47 18.54 14.96
CA PRO A 325 -4.81 19.87 15.43
C PRO A 325 -5.97 19.80 16.44
N LEU A 326 -5.91 20.54 17.55
CA LEU A 326 -6.96 20.49 18.58
C LEU A 326 -8.34 20.85 18.02
N ARG A 327 -8.41 21.69 16.99
CA ARG A 327 -9.67 21.99 16.29
C ARG A 327 -10.32 20.73 15.69
N ALA A 328 -9.53 19.81 15.15
CA ALA A 328 -10.05 18.54 14.62
C ALA A 328 -10.54 17.63 15.76
N VAL A 329 -9.78 17.56 16.86
CA VAL A 329 -10.16 16.81 18.06
C VAL A 329 -11.47 17.35 18.64
N SER A 330 -11.55 18.65 18.93
CA SER A 330 -12.74 19.31 19.48
C SER A 330 -13.95 19.26 18.55
N ARG A 331 -13.75 19.09 17.24
CA ARG A 331 -14.84 18.84 16.28
C ARG A 331 -15.54 17.50 16.54
N GLY A 332 -14.84 16.58 17.22
CA GLY A 332 -15.24 15.21 17.54
C GLY A 332 -14.72 14.19 16.52
N ASP A 333 -13.45 14.32 16.13
CA ASP A 333 -12.73 13.28 15.40
C ASP A 333 -12.58 12.03 16.30
N ALA A 334 -12.79 10.83 15.74
CA ALA A 334 -12.80 9.58 16.51
C ALA A 334 -11.40 9.09 16.88
N TYR A 335 -10.38 9.55 16.14
CA TYR A 335 -9.04 9.00 16.17
C TYR A 335 -8.41 8.95 17.58
N PRO A 336 -8.43 10.02 18.41
CA PRO A 336 -7.79 9.94 19.73
C PRO A 336 -8.36 8.85 20.63
N SER A 337 -9.69 8.69 20.60
CA SER A 337 -10.37 7.66 21.40
C SER A 337 -10.08 6.25 20.91
N GLU A 338 -9.97 6.06 19.59
CA GLU A 338 -9.68 4.74 19.00
C GLU A 338 -8.20 4.34 19.16
N VAL A 339 -7.28 5.29 19.09
CA VAL A 339 -5.88 5.06 19.44
C VAL A 339 -5.76 4.66 20.91
N GLY A 340 -6.43 5.39 21.81
CA GLY A 340 -6.48 5.04 23.23
C GLY A 340 -7.00 3.62 23.47
N ALA A 341 -8.07 3.21 22.76
CA ALA A 341 -8.61 1.85 22.84
C ALA A 341 -7.61 0.79 22.33
N THR A 342 -6.89 1.08 21.25
CA THR A 342 -5.83 0.19 20.72
C THR A 342 -4.73 0.00 21.76
N VAL A 343 -4.27 1.09 22.38
CA VAL A 343 -3.26 1.07 23.45
C VAL A 343 -3.71 0.21 24.63
N GLN A 344 -4.96 0.37 25.10
CA GLN A 344 -5.49 -0.44 26.19
C GLN A 344 -5.47 -1.95 25.85
N ASN A 345 -5.88 -2.32 24.64
CA ASN A 345 -5.87 -3.72 24.21
C ASN A 345 -4.44 -4.29 24.16
N VAL A 346 -3.47 -3.52 23.69
CA VAL A 346 -2.06 -3.93 23.67
C VAL A 346 -1.51 -4.10 25.08
N MET A 347 -1.80 -3.16 25.99
CA MET A 347 -1.33 -3.25 27.37
C MET A 347 -1.97 -4.40 28.15
N GLN A 348 -3.24 -4.72 27.85
CA GLN A 348 -3.91 -5.90 28.38
C GLN A 348 -3.22 -7.19 27.89
N GLU A 349 -2.89 -7.29 26.60
CA GLU A 349 -2.15 -8.42 26.03
C GLU A 349 -0.73 -8.55 26.61
N LEU A 350 -0.07 -7.42 26.95
CA LEU A 350 1.21 -7.41 27.66
C LEU A 350 1.10 -7.75 29.15
N GLY A 351 -0.12 -7.91 29.69
CA GLY A 351 -0.34 -8.16 31.11
C GLY A 351 0.15 -7.02 32.01
N TRP A 352 0.09 -5.77 31.51
CA TRP A 352 0.53 -4.58 32.24
C TRP A 352 1.99 -4.63 32.72
N SER A 353 2.86 -5.33 31.97
CA SER A 353 4.24 -5.61 32.39
C SER A 353 5.15 -4.38 32.47
N GLN A 354 4.76 -3.25 31.89
CA GLN A 354 5.55 -2.01 31.83
C GLN A 354 4.69 -0.77 32.07
N PRO A 355 5.25 0.32 32.64
CA PRO A 355 4.60 1.62 32.61
C PRO A 355 4.52 2.15 31.17
N TYR A 356 3.46 2.90 30.87
CA TYR A 356 3.25 3.42 29.52
C TYR A 356 2.60 4.81 29.49
N CYS A 357 2.75 5.48 28.35
CA CYS A 357 2.05 6.71 28.02
C CYS A 357 1.66 6.71 26.53
N LEU A 358 0.47 7.26 26.22
CA LEU A 358 0.10 7.59 24.84
C LEU A 358 0.56 9.03 24.56
N VAL A 359 1.42 9.17 23.57
CA VAL A 359 2.05 10.43 23.15
C VAL A 359 1.81 10.67 21.66
N TRP A 360 2.04 11.90 21.22
CA TRP A 360 1.72 12.31 19.85
C TRP A 360 2.94 12.90 19.14
N GLN A 361 3.18 12.51 17.89
CA GLN A 361 4.34 12.96 17.09
C GLN A 361 3.95 13.88 15.93
N SER A 362 4.97 14.39 15.25
CA SER A 362 4.86 15.10 13.97
C SER A 362 3.97 16.36 13.99
N LYS A 363 4.11 17.23 15.01
CA LYS A 363 3.45 18.55 15.04
C LYS A 363 3.91 19.40 13.87
N VAL A 364 2.99 19.98 13.10
CA VAL A 364 3.32 20.92 12.02
C VAL A 364 2.67 22.29 12.25
N GLY A 365 3.49 23.33 12.15
CA GLY A 365 3.03 24.73 12.19
C GLY A 365 2.67 25.23 13.60
N PRO A 366 2.16 26.48 13.68
CA PRO A 366 2.06 27.20 14.95
C PRO A 366 0.75 26.97 15.73
N LEU A 367 -0.22 26.27 15.14
CA LEU A 367 -1.52 26.04 15.79
C LEU A 367 -1.39 25.05 16.96
N PRO A 368 -2.35 25.00 17.91
CA PRO A 368 -2.37 23.99 18.96
C PRO A 368 -2.70 22.59 18.43
N TRP A 369 -1.99 21.58 18.95
CA TRP A 369 -2.14 20.17 18.58
C TRP A 369 -2.41 19.31 19.82
N LEU A 370 -2.82 18.06 19.58
CA LEU A 370 -3.00 17.09 20.63
C LEU A 370 -1.65 16.71 21.25
N GLU A 371 -1.60 16.78 22.58
CA GLU A 371 -0.41 16.66 23.42
C GLU A 371 -0.62 15.54 24.46
N PRO A 372 0.44 15.04 25.12
CA PRO A 372 1.85 15.47 25.07
C PRO A 372 2.58 15.08 23.79
N PHE A 373 3.55 15.89 23.36
CA PHE A 373 4.43 15.53 22.25
C PHE A 373 5.45 14.46 22.65
N THR A 374 5.80 13.57 21.73
CA THR A 374 6.72 12.45 21.99
C THR A 374 8.08 12.93 22.52
N GLU A 375 8.66 13.94 21.88
CA GLU A 375 9.92 14.57 22.32
C GLU A 375 9.81 15.15 23.74
N ASP A 376 8.75 15.92 24.00
CA ASP A 376 8.53 16.56 25.29
C ASP A 376 8.29 15.54 26.41
N ALA A 377 7.60 14.45 26.12
CA ALA A 377 7.39 13.35 27.05
C ALA A 377 8.72 12.67 27.41
N ILE A 378 9.58 12.39 26.42
CA ILE A 378 10.92 11.82 26.64
C ILE A 378 11.74 12.78 27.51
N LYS A 379 11.82 14.07 27.15
CA LYS A 379 12.53 15.11 27.93
C LYS A 379 12.00 15.19 29.36
N GLY A 380 10.69 15.14 29.54
CA GLY A 380 10.02 15.18 30.84
C GLY A 380 10.33 13.97 31.72
N TYR A 381 10.30 12.76 31.16
CA TYR A 381 10.62 11.52 31.88
C TYR A 381 12.10 11.41 32.22
N VAL A 382 12.99 11.88 31.35
CA VAL A 382 14.43 11.92 31.62
C VAL A 382 14.76 12.84 32.79
N LYS A 383 14.11 14.00 32.90
CA LYS A 383 14.22 14.88 34.08
C LYS A 383 13.74 14.20 35.37
N GLN A 384 12.85 13.22 35.27
CA GLN A 384 12.36 12.41 36.39
C GLN A 384 13.21 11.15 36.65
N GLY A 385 14.35 11.00 35.96
CA GLY A 385 15.28 9.88 36.16
C GLY A 385 14.95 8.61 35.36
N LYS A 386 13.95 8.62 34.47
CA LYS A 386 13.70 7.51 33.55
C LYS A 386 14.62 7.61 32.34
N LYS A 387 15.33 6.53 32.02
CA LYS A 387 16.40 6.54 31.01
C LYS A 387 16.24 5.51 29.90
N ASN A 388 15.24 4.64 29.99
CA ASN A 388 15.02 3.54 29.06
C ASN A 388 13.61 3.61 28.51
N PHE A 389 13.47 3.67 27.18
CA PHE A 389 12.19 3.89 26.51
C PHE A 389 12.03 2.95 25.32
N ILE A 390 10.79 2.55 25.02
CA ILE A 390 10.43 1.94 23.73
C ILE A 390 9.36 2.79 23.08
N LEU A 391 9.63 3.28 21.87
CA LEU A 391 8.66 3.96 21.02
C LEU A 391 7.84 2.89 20.26
N VAL A 392 6.52 2.99 20.34
CA VAL A 392 5.60 2.05 19.67
C VAL A 392 4.77 2.82 18.63
N PRO A 393 4.96 2.58 17.32
CA PRO A 393 4.20 3.26 16.27
C PRO A 393 2.76 2.73 16.17
N ILE A 394 1.91 3.07 17.14
CA ILE A 394 0.64 2.40 17.41
C ILE A 394 -0.46 2.67 16.36
N ALA A 395 -0.31 3.73 15.58
CA ALA A 395 -1.29 4.17 14.58
C ALA A 395 -0.88 3.82 13.14
N PHE A 396 0.18 3.03 12.96
CA PHE A 396 0.70 2.65 11.65
C PHE A 396 0.97 1.16 11.54
N VAL A 397 0.69 0.59 10.36
CA VAL A 397 0.81 -0.85 10.09
C VAL A 397 1.97 -1.20 9.15
N ASN A 398 2.60 -0.21 8.53
CA ASN A 398 3.78 -0.36 7.69
C ASN A 398 4.89 0.55 8.21
N GLU A 399 6.14 0.20 7.94
CA GLU A 399 7.23 1.17 8.02
C GLU A 399 7.03 2.29 6.98
N HIS A 400 7.38 3.51 7.37
CA HIS A 400 7.26 4.72 6.55
C HIS A 400 8.19 5.82 7.11
N ILE A 401 8.13 7.03 6.57
CA ILE A 401 9.07 8.10 6.95
C ILE A 401 8.98 8.47 8.44
N GLU A 402 7.79 8.57 9.01
CA GLU A 402 7.62 8.86 10.43
C GLU A 402 8.19 7.76 11.36
N THR A 403 8.31 6.50 10.93
CA THR A 403 8.99 5.46 11.74
C THR A 403 10.49 5.40 11.47
N LEU A 404 10.89 5.31 10.21
CA LEU A 404 12.28 5.08 9.82
C LEU A 404 13.18 6.32 9.97
N HIS A 405 12.60 7.52 9.94
CA HIS A 405 13.33 8.76 10.11
C HIS A 405 13.02 9.40 11.47
N GLU A 406 11.77 9.79 11.72
CA GLU A 406 11.42 10.54 12.94
C GLU A 406 11.63 9.70 14.20
N LEU A 407 11.09 8.47 14.27
CA LEU A 407 11.34 7.63 15.44
C LEU A 407 12.79 7.11 15.51
N ASP A 408 13.33 6.53 14.43
CA ASP A 408 14.64 5.86 14.47
C ASP A 408 15.85 6.81 14.49
N ILE A 409 15.81 7.93 13.77
CA ILE A 409 16.93 8.87 13.66
C ILE A 409 16.72 10.01 14.64
N GLU A 410 15.66 10.81 14.47
CA GLU A 410 15.46 12.02 15.27
C GLU A 410 15.27 11.67 16.75
N TYR A 411 14.48 10.65 17.09
CA TYR A 411 14.22 10.32 18.50
C TYR A 411 15.18 9.28 19.09
N CYS A 412 15.35 8.11 18.45
CA CYS A 412 16.13 7.03 19.04
C CYS A 412 17.64 7.33 19.04
N GLN A 413 18.15 8.14 18.11
CA GLN A 413 19.58 8.47 18.02
C GLN A 413 19.85 9.89 18.52
N GLU A 414 19.31 10.91 17.85
CA GLU A 414 19.67 12.31 18.13
C GLU A 414 19.16 12.77 19.50
N LEU A 415 17.85 12.62 19.74
CA LEU A 415 17.23 13.04 20.99
C LEU A 415 17.74 12.21 22.18
N ALA A 416 17.92 10.90 22.01
CA ALA A 416 18.45 10.02 23.05
C ALA A 416 19.81 10.54 23.56
N HIS A 417 20.68 10.95 22.65
CA HIS A 417 21.98 11.54 22.98
C HIS A 417 21.81 12.93 23.63
N GLU A 418 20.97 13.81 23.08
CA GLU A 418 20.72 15.16 23.60
C GLU A 418 20.27 15.15 25.07
N VAL A 419 19.34 14.26 25.42
CA VAL A 419 18.75 14.21 26.76
C VAL A 419 19.50 13.28 27.72
N GLY A 420 20.51 12.56 27.22
CA GLY A 420 21.23 11.54 27.96
C GLY A 420 20.33 10.40 28.42
N ALA A 421 19.47 9.89 27.53
CA ALA A 421 18.79 8.60 27.74
C ALA A 421 19.81 7.46 27.60
N GLU A 422 19.67 6.39 28.39
CA GLU A 422 20.54 5.21 28.28
C GLU A 422 20.24 4.44 27.00
N LYS A 423 18.95 4.25 26.70
CA LYS A 423 18.50 3.60 25.47
C LYS A 423 17.07 4.01 25.12
N ILE A 424 16.87 4.40 23.87
CA ILE A 424 15.56 4.52 23.25
C ILE A 424 15.51 3.47 22.14
N GLY A 425 14.63 2.49 22.29
CA GLY A 425 14.34 1.49 21.27
C GLY A 425 13.04 1.81 20.54
N ARG A 426 12.79 1.13 19.44
CA ARG A 426 11.53 1.24 18.69
C ARG A 426 10.99 -0.14 18.38
N ALA A 427 9.72 -0.38 18.72
CA ALA A 427 9.03 -1.58 18.27
C ALA A 427 8.79 -1.50 16.75
N ALA A 428 9.06 -2.59 16.04
CA ALA A 428 8.82 -2.66 14.60
C ALA A 428 7.33 -2.41 14.27
N ALA A 429 7.07 -1.77 13.13
CA ALA A 429 5.73 -1.74 12.58
C ALA A 429 5.28 -3.17 12.19
N PRO A 430 3.98 -3.46 12.14
CA PRO A 430 3.46 -4.78 11.77
C PRO A 430 4.02 -5.37 10.47
N ASN A 431 4.13 -4.59 9.38
CA ASN A 431 4.61 -5.08 8.07
C ASN A 431 3.99 -6.44 7.68
N ASP A 432 4.80 -7.46 7.41
CA ASP A 432 4.38 -8.82 7.05
C ASP A 432 4.29 -9.78 8.25
N HIS A 433 4.21 -9.25 9.48
CA HIS A 433 4.11 -10.07 10.68
C HIS A 433 2.98 -11.10 10.55
N PRO A 434 3.20 -12.41 10.78
CA PRO A 434 2.18 -13.44 10.53
C PRO A 434 0.85 -13.21 11.25
N LEU A 435 0.89 -12.80 12.53
CA LEU A 435 -0.32 -12.43 13.29
C LEU A 435 -1.05 -11.22 12.71
N PHE A 436 -0.35 -10.32 12.04
CA PHE A 436 -0.94 -9.16 11.40
C PHE A 436 -1.64 -9.54 10.10
N ILE A 437 -1.02 -10.40 9.29
CA ILE A 437 -1.66 -10.97 8.10
C ILE A 437 -2.92 -11.75 8.49
N GLU A 438 -2.85 -12.52 9.58
CA GLU A 438 -4.03 -13.20 10.14
C GLU A 438 -5.09 -12.20 10.61
N ALA A 439 -4.69 -11.06 11.19
CA ALA A 439 -5.61 -9.99 11.57
C ALA A 439 -6.34 -9.39 10.36
N LEU A 440 -5.62 -9.03 9.29
CA LEU A 440 -6.23 -8.50 8.06
C LEU A 440 -7.21 -9.51 7.45
N THR A 441 -6.79 -10.78 7.41
CA THR A 441 -7.60 -11.88 6.89
C THR A 441 -8.87 -12.08 7.71
N ASP A 442 -8.77 -12.10 9.04
CA ASP A 442 -9.92 -12.31 9.93
C ASP A 442 -10.89 -11.13 9.87
N VAL A 443 -10.38 -9.89 9.80
CA VAL A 443 -11.20 -8.68 9.59
C VAL A 443 -12.04 -8.79 8.31
N VAL A 444 -11.41 -9.12 7.18
CA VAL A 444 -12.12 -9.23 5.90
C VAL A 444 -13.06 -10.44 5.91
N ARG A 445 -12.64 -11.60 6.41
CA ARG A 445 -13.46 -12.81 6.50
C ARG A 445 -14.71 -12.61 7.36
N HIS A 446 -14.56 -12.00 8.54
CA HIS A 446 -15.68 -11.70 9.42
C HIS A 446 -16.64 -10.70 8.76
N HIS A 447 -16.11 -9.67 8.11
CA HIS A 447 -16.92 -8.70 7.37
C HIS A 447 -17.72 -9.35 6.23
N LEU A 448 -17.11 -10.27 5.48
CA LEU A 448 -17.78 -11.00 4.39
C LEU A 448 -18.92 -11.91 4.87
N SER A 449 -18.83 -12.44 6.10
CA SER A 449 -19.79 -13.40 6.66
C SER A 449 -20.90 -12.76 7.52
N ASN A 450 -20.64 -11.62 8.16
CA ASN A 450 -21.57 -10.97 9.10
C ASN A 450 -22.74 -10.22 8.41
N GLY A 451 -22.76 -10.12 7.08
CA GLY A 451 -23.84 -9.48 6.31
C GLY A 451 -23.96 -7.96 6.45
N SER A 452 -23.29 -7.34 7.43
CA SER A 452 -23.16 -5.89 7.55
C SER A 452 -22.27 -5.34 6.44
N THR A 453 -22.82 -4.47 5.59
CA THR A 453 -22.08 -3.88 4.46
C THR A 453 -21.46 -2.53 4.79
N VAL A 454 -22.01 -1.79 5.76
CA VAL A 454 -21.49 -0.49 6.21
C VAL A 454 -21.76 -0.27 7.69
N GLY A 455 -20.73 0.13 8.45
CA GLY A 455 -20.85 0.31 9.90
C GLY A 455 -21.69 1.53 10.31
N PRO A 456 -22.52 1.45 11.36
CA PRO A 456 -23.33 2.59 11.81
C PRO A 456 -22.45 3.77 12.29
N LYS A 457 -21.28 3.49 12.86
CA LYS A 457 -20.31 4.52 13.25
C LYS A 457 -19.73 5.25 12.03
N PHE A 458 -19.52 4.56 10.90
CA PHE A 458 -19.10 5.19 9.65
C PHE A 458 -20.15 6.17 9.14
N LEU A 459 -21.44 5.90 9.31
CA LEU A 459 -22.52 6.78 8.85
C LEU A 459 -22.72 8.01 9.75
N LEU A 460 -22.14 8.02 10.95
CA LEU A 460 -22.19 9.16 11.87
C LEU A 460 -21.11 10.20 11.53
N ARG A 461 -21.48 11.49 11.41
CA ARG A 461 -20.49 12.58 11.27
C ARG A 461 -19.94 13.01 12.63
N CYS A 462 -18.82 13.72 12.63
CA CYS A 462 -18.39 14.44 13.82
C CYS A 462 -19.51 15.39 14.30
N PRO A 463 -19.73 15.52 15.63
CA PRO A 463 -20.75 16.41 16.20
C PRO A 463 -20.71 17.85 15.66
N ALA A 464 -19.52 18.44 15.51
CA ALA A 464 -19.35 19.79 14.97
C ALA A 464 -18.83 19.80 13.52
N CYS A 465 -19.17 18.78 12.72
CA CYS A 465 -18.73 18.69 11.32
C CYS A 465 -19.29 19.84 10.46
N VAL A 466 -18.39 20.68 9.94
CA VAL A 466 -18.72 21.78 9.01
C VAL A 466 -18.58 21.41 7.52
N ASN A 467 -17.99 20.25 7.22
CA ASN A 467 -17.77 19.81 5.85
C ASN A 467 -19.04 19.15 5.31
N GLN A 468 -19.76 19.84 4.42
CA GLN A 468 -20.98 19.32 3.79
C GLN A 468 -20.72 18.02 3.00
N LYS A 469 -19.52 17.87 2.41
CA LYS A 469 -19.14 16.66 1.66
C LYS A 469 -19.26 15.40 2.50
N CYS A 470 -18.93 15.47 3.80
CA CYS A 470 -19.04 14.32 4.70
C CYS A 470 -20.48 13.81 4.85
N GLY A 471 -21.49 14.69 4.77
CA GLY A 471 -22.90 14.28 4.87
C GLY A 471 -23.36 13.53 3.62
N VAL A 472 -23.14 14.14 2.45
CA VAL A 472 -23.52 13.56 1.16
C VAL A 472 -22.74 12.28 0.84
N SER A 473 -21.44 12.24 1.18
CA SER A 473 -20.58 11.06 1.01
C SER A 473 -21.10 9.88 1.84
N LYS A 474 -21.42 10.08 3.12
CA LYS A 474 -21.95 8.99 3.98
C LYS A 474 -23.31 8.48 3.50
N GLN A 475 -24.19 9.37 3.03
CA GLN A 475 -25.47 8.96 2.45
C GLN A 475 -25.26 8.15 1.16
N TRP A 476 -24.34 8.58 0.30
CA TRP A 476 -23.98 7.84 -0.91
C TRP A 476 -23.42 6.45 -0.59
N PHE A 477 -22.52 6.31 0.38
CA PHE A 477 -22.04 4.99 0.80
C PHE A 477 -23.13 4.11 1.40
N LYS A 478 -24.08 4.70 2.13
CA LYS A 478 -25.26 3.97 2.63
C LYS A 478 -26.07 3.40 1.48
N GLU A 479 -26.31 4.18 0.43
CA GLU A 479 -27.03 3.74 -0.77
C GLU A 479 -26.24 2.73 -1.59
N LEU A 480 -24.93 2.95 -1.75
CA LEU A 480 -24.04 2.05 -2.49
C LEU A 480 -23.94 0.65 -1.86
N CYS A 481 -23.96 0.57 -0.54
CA CYS A 481 -23.77 -0.68 0.21
C CYS A 481 -25.08 -1.41 0.54
N ASN A 482 -26.24 -0.82 0.23
CA ASN A 482 -27.56 -1.46 0.35
C ASN A 482 -27.96 -2.10 -0.97
#